data_AF-A0A2V2UJ84-F1
#
_entry.id   AF-A0A2V2UJ84-F1
#
_cell.length_a   1.000
_cell.length_b   1.000
_cell.length_c   1.000
_cell.angle_alpha   90.00
_cell.angle_beta   90.00
_cell.angle_gamma   90.00
#
_symmetry.space_group_name_H-M   'P 1'
#
loop_
_entity.id
_entity.type
_entity.pdbx_description
1 polymer ?
#
loop_
_entity_poly.entity_id
_entity_poly.type
_entity_poly.pdbx_seq_one_letter_code
_entity_poly.pdbx_strand_id
1 'polypeptide(L)'
;MRQSNPVTDKTVVAAAVAQEVMDVPLVSVHACGANSASDATAAVPSESKLLAEALEFPNSSVTIDRFDDNELVARRRSTDDAWEIGLRFDWTIKTLAIGSMPSFSSTDPRRLHPFMQRYHSRPVWFLEEVNGAKANNIREVMDILKKSLTARFVFRK
;
A
#
# COMPACT_ATOMS: atom_id res chain seq x y z
N MET A 1 -55.31 -8.55 -21.99
CA MET A 1 -55.38 -7.42 -22.94
C MET A 1 -54.18 -6.51 -22.69
N ARG A 2 -53.35 -6.32 -23.73
CA ARG A 2 -52.55 -5.11 -24.10
C ARG A 2 -51.57 -4.53 -23.05
N GLN A 3 -50.25 -4.65 -23.30
CA GLN A 3 -49.34 -3.60 -23.87
C GLN A 3 -48.62 -2.81 -22.75
N SER A 4 -47.33 -2.39 -22.76
CA SER A 4 -46.19 -2.44 -23.70
C SER A 4 -44.90 -2.09 -22.94
N ASN A 5 -43.75 -2.62 -23.38
CA ASN A 5 -42.40 -2.09 -23.05
C ASN A 5 -42.10 -0.84 -23.90
N PRO A 6 -41.01 -0.12 -23.59
CA PRO A 6 -40.08 0.24 -24.65
C PRO A 6 -38.64 -0.20 -24.37
N VAL A 7 -38.08 -0.82 -25.42
CA VAL A 7 -36.68 -1.18 -25.64
C VAL A 7 -35.98 0.02 -26.26
N THR A 8 -34.75 0.29 -25.83
CA THR A 8 -33.79 1.12 -26.58
C THR A 8 -32.46 0.40 -26.55
N ASP A 9 -31.94 -0.05 -27.70
CA ASP A 9 -30.61 0.33 -28.18
C ASP A 9 -30.33 -0.24 -29.59
N LYS A 10 -29.52 0.54 -30.30
CA LYS A 10 -28.57 0.20 -31.37
C LYS A 10 -29.05 0.01 -32.81
N THR A 11 -28.96 1.13 -33.53
CA THR A 11 -28.76 1.27 -34.97
C THR A 11 -27.46 0.63 -35.46
N VAL A 12 -27.61 -0.16 -36.54
CA VAL A 12 -26.61 -0.78 -37.43
C VAL A 12 -26.23 0.30 -38.49
N VAL A 13 -25.09 0.35 -39.21
CA VAL A 13 -24.75 -0.48 -40.38
C VAL A 13 -23.42 0.03 -41.02
N ALA A 14 -22.60 -0.93 -41.48
CA ALA A 14 -21.71 -0.99 -42.68
C ALA A 14 -20.59 0.04 -42.90
N ALA A 15 -19.58 -0.20 -43.73
CA ALA A 15 -18.88 -1.36 -44.32
C ALA A 15 -17.86 -0.74 -45.31
N ALA A 16 -16.69 -1.34 -45.49
CA ALA A 16 -15.96 -1.27 -46.76
C ALA A 16 -14.91 -2.39 -46.83
N VAL A 17 -14.94 -3.09 -47.96
CA VAL A 17 -14.20 -4.29 -48.34
C VAL A 17 -12.99 -3.88 -49.18
N ALA A 18 -11.86 -4.59 -49.05
CA ALA A 18 -10.97 -4.81 -50.19
C ALA A 18 -10.22 -6.14 -49.99
N GLN A 19 -10.51 -7.09 -50.86
CA GLN A 19 -9.68 -8.27 -51.12
C GLN A 19 -8.78 -7.92 -52.32
N GLU A 20 -7.50 -8.26 -52.26
CA GLU A 20 -6.71 -8.49 -53.47
C GLU A 20 -5.67 -9.58 -53.20
N VAL A 21 -5.49 -10.42 -54.22
CA VAL A 21 -4.84 -11.74 -54.22
C VAL A 21 -3.58 -11.63 -55.10
N MET A 22 -2.58 -12.48 -54.79
CA MET A 22 -1.31 -12.70 -55.53
C MET A 22 -0.23 -11.63 -55.22
N ASP A 23 1.03 -11.93 -54.96
CA ASP A 23 1.92 -12.99 -55.44
C ASP A 23 3.10 -13.17 -54.45
N VAL A 24 3.63 -14.38 -54.34
CA VAL A 24 4.81 -14.71 -53.50
C VAL A 24 6.08 -14.45 -54.30
N PRO A 25 7.07 -13.74 -53.72
CA PRO A 25 8.45 -14.17 -53.86
C PRO A 25 9.12 -14.32 -52.50
N LEU A 26 9.66 -15.52 -52.32
CA LEU A 26 10.44 -15.98 -51.20
C LEU A 26 11.82 -15.29 -51.24
N VAL A 27 12.02 -14.23 -50.45
CA VAL A 27 13.36 -13.71 -50.14
C VAL A 27 13.51 -13.60 -48.64
N SER A 28 14.31 -14.51 -48.12
CA SER A 28 14.74 -14.61 -46.73
C SER A 28 15.61 -13.39 -46.38
N VAL A 29 15.11 -12.53 -45.49
CA VAL A 29 15.93 -11.50 -44.82
C VAL A 29 15.76 -11.68 -43.33
N HIS A 30 16.84 -12.07 -42.67
CA HIS A 30 16.94 -12.16 -41.22
C HIS A 30 16.66 -10.79 -40.61
N ALA A 31 15.49 -10.63 -39.98
CA ALA A 31 15.22 -9.55 -39.06
C ALA A 31 15.08 -10.14 -37.66
N CYS A 32 16.14 -9.93 -36.88
CA CYS A 32 16.13 -10.04 -35.44
C CYS A 32 15.03 -9.14 -34.85
N GLY A 33 13.92 -9.75 -34.45
CA GLY A 33 12.85 -9.09 -33.71
C GLY A 33 12.29 -10.10 -32.73
N ALA A 34 12.85 -10.11 -31.52
CA ALA A 34 12.47 -11.01 -30.47
C ALA A 34 10.96 -10.91 -30.19
N ASN A 35 10.29 -12.06 -30.28
CA ASN A 35 9.04 -12.29 -29.56
C ASN A 35 9.26 -11.93 -28.09
N SER A 36 8.45 -11.04 -27.56
CA SER A 36 8.07 -11.05 -26.16
C SER A 36 6.69 -10.45 -26.03
N ALA A 37 5.70 -11.31 -26.20
CA ALA A 37 4.45 -11.17 -25.49
C ALA A 37 4.79 -11.19 -23.99
N SER A 38 4.97 -10.01 -23.39
CA SER A 38 4.98 -9.90 -21.93
C SER A 38 3.54 -9.94 -21.47
N ASP A 39 3.10 -11.17 -21.26
CA ASP A 39 2.16 -11.58 -20.24
C ASP A 39 2.18 -10.59 -19.06
N ALA A 40 1.13 -9.78 -18.94
CA ALA A 40 0.89 -8.94 -17.78
C ALA A 40 0.39 -9.82 -16.62
N THR A 41 1.17 -10.85 -16.27
CA THR A 41 1.08 -11.44 -14.95
C THR A 41 1.52 -10.35 -13.99
N ALA A 42 0.58 -9.83 -13.19
CA ALA A 42 0.87 -8.92 -12.09
C ALA A 42 1.92 -9.57 -11.19
N ALA A 43 3.19 -9.25 -11.45
CA ALA A 43 4.31 -9.85 -10.77
C ALA A 43 4.18 -9.46 -9.30
N VAL A 44 3.93 -10.47 -8.45
CA VAL A 44 3.99 -10.31 -7.00
C VAL A 44 5.35 -9.69 -6.71
N PRO A 45 5.41 -8.50 -6.09
CA PRO A 45 6.69 -7.85 -5.83
C PRO A 45 7.59 -8.80 -5.04
N SER A 46 8.80 -9.03 -5.53
CA SER A 46 9.78 -9.86 -4.82
C SER A 46 9.99 -9.30 -3.41
N GLU A 47 10.09 -10.16 -2.40
CA GLU A 47 10.26 -9.75 -0.99
C GLU A 47 11.42 -8.77 -0.80
N SER A 48 12.52 -8.96 -1.54
CA SER A 48 13.68 -8.06 -1.53
C SER A 48 13.36 -6.64 -2.01
N LYS A 49 12.41 -6.48 -2.94
CA LYS A 49 11.96 -5.16 -3.40
C LYS A 49 11.06 -4.49 -2.37
N LEU A 50 10.19 -5.25 -1.71
CA LEU A 50 9.37 -4.75 -0.60
C LEU A 50 10.24 -4.33 0.58
N LEU A 51 11.27 -5.10 0.94
CA LEU A 51 12.20 -4.75 2.02
C LEU A 51 12.99 -3.46 1.77
N ALA A 52 13.25 -3.13 0.51
CA ALA A 52 13.97 -1.91 0.13
C ALA A 52 13.05 -0.67 0.06
N GLU A 53 11.73 -0.88 0.01
CA GLU A 53 10.75 0.17 -0.20
C GLU A 53 10.05 0.51 1.12
N ALA A 54 9.84 1.80 1.38
CA ALA A 54 9.14 2.23 2.57
C ALA A 54 7.64 1.85 2.45
N LEU A 55 7.01 1.41 3.54
CA LEU A 55 5.59 1.04 3.50
C LEU A 55 4.74 2.30 3.57
N GLU A 56 4.10 2.66 2.48
CA GLU A 56 3.08 3.70 2.49
C GLU A 56 1.72 3.15 2.93
N PHE A 57 1.02 3.90 3.77
CA PHE A 57 -0.34 3.59 4.18
C PHE A 57 -1.35 3.78 3.03
N PRO A 58 -2.56 3.20 3.14
CA PRO A 58 -3.55 3.20 2.06
C PRO A 58 -3.96 4.60 1.55
N ASN A 59 -3.96 5.60 2.42
CA ASN A 59 -4.28 7.00 2.10
C ASN A 59 -3.05 7.83 1.67
N SER A 60 -1.86 7.22 1.61
CA SER A 60 -0.58 7.87 1.29
C SER A 60 -0.25 9.10 2.16
N SER A 61 -0.87 9.23 3.35
CA SER A 61 -0.55 10.32 4.27
C SER A 61 0.67 10.03 5.12
N VAL A 62 0.91 8.75 5.41
CA VAL A 62 1.99 8.26 6.27
C VAL A 62 2.78 7.17 5.56
N THR A 63 4.10 7.28 5.68
CA THR A 63 5.10 6.35 5.19
C THR A 63 5.86 5.78 6.38
N ILE A 64 6.02 4.47 6.44
CA ILE A 64 6.86 3.80 7.44
C ILE A 64 8.26 3.64 6.84
N ASP A 65 9.21 4.41 7.36
CA ASP A 65 10.60 4.43 6.89
C ASP A 65 11.41 3.29 7.56
N ARG A 66 11.07 2.90 8.79
CA ARG A 66 11.72 1.78 9.50
C ARG A 66 10.73 1.11 10.45
N PHE A 67 10.76 -0.22 10.52
CA PHE A 67 10.08 -0.94 11.59
C PHE A 67 10.85 -2.21 11.94
N ASP A 68 11.43 -2.25 13.13
CA ASP A 68 12.15 -3.40 13.69
C ASP A 68 11.71 -3.70 15.14
N ASP A 69 12.43 -4.59 15.83
CA ASP A 69 12.09 -5.01 17.18
C ASP A 69 12.33 -3.92 18.23
N ASN A 70 13.10 -2.87 17.90
CA ASN A 70 13.45 -1.78 18.81
C ASN A 70 12.64 -0.51 18.53
N GLU A 71 12.36 -0.21 17.25
CA GLU A 71 11.69 1.03 16.89
C GLU A 71 10.83 0.95 15.62
N LEU A 72 9.86 1.86 15.56
CA LEU A 72 9.06 2.19 14.40
C LEU A 72 9.26 3.67 14.08
N VAL A 73 9.69 3.97 12.86
CA VAL A 73 9.86 5.33 12.34
C VAL A 73 8.85 5.54 11.22
N ALA A 74 7.94 6.48 11.46
CA ALA A 74 6.92 6.89 10.52
C ALA A 74 7.09 8.36 10.17
N ARG A 75 6.69 8.72 8.96
CA ARG A 75 6.71 10.09 8.46
C ARG A 75 5.39 10.40 7.80
N ARG A 76 4.81 11.55 8.12
CA ARG A 76 3.60 12.05 7.47
C ARG A 76 3.91 13.22 6.54
N ARG A 77 3.04 13.45 5.56
CA ARG A 77 3.24 14.48 4.53
C ARG A 77 3.05 15.90 5.07
N SER A 78 2.02 16.13 5.88
CA SER A 78 1.73 17.40 6.55
C SER A 78 1.46 17.21 8.03
N THR A 79 1.60 18.28 8.83
CA THR A 79 1.19 18.28 10.23
C THR A 79 -0.33 18.24 10.43
N ASP A 80 -1.08 18.54 9.38
CA ASP A 80 -2.54 18.46 9.36
C ASP A 80 -3.05 17.03 9.12
N ASP A 81 -2.21 16.16 8.57
CA ASP A 81 -2.55 14.77 8.30
C ASP A 81 -2.55 13.94 9.60
N ALA A 82 -3.53 13.04 9.72
CA ALA A 82 -3.55 12.07 10.81
C ALA A 82 -2.40 11.07 10.66
N TRP A 83 -1.89 10.57 11.80
CA TRP A 83 -0.83 9.57 11.82
C TRP A 83 -1.27 8.19 11.35
N GLU A 84 -2.58 7.90 11.33
CA GLU A 84 -3.19 6.59 11.02
C GLU A 84 -2.70 5.39 11.88
N ILE A 85 -1.72 5.62 12.75
CA ILE A 85 -1.27 4.70 13.77
C ILE A 85 -2.09 4.98 15.03
N GLY A 86 -2.98 4.06 15.39
CA GLY A 86 -3.76 4.19 16.60
C GLY A 86 -2.91 3.88 17.82
N LEU A 87 -2.88 4.79 18.79
CA LEU A 87 -2.25 4.57 20.09
C LEU A 87 -3.31 4.20 21.13
N ARG A 88 -2.99 3.25 22.00
CA ARG A 88 -3.83 2.92 23.16
C ARG A 88 -3.01 2.97 24.44
N PHE A 89 -3.62 3.44 25.52
CA PHE A 89 -2.98 3.39 26.83
C PHE A 89 -3.35 2.08 27.53
N ASP A 90 -2.32 1.34 27.95
CA ASP A 90 -2.49 0.16 28.78
C ASP A 90 -2.40 0.57 30.26
N TRP A 91 -3.49 0.43 31.00
CA TRP A 91 -3.56 0.81 32.41
C TRP A 91 -2.82 -0.15 33.35
N THR A 92 -2.59 -1.39 32.93
CA THR A 92 -1.88 -2.41 33.72
C THR A 92 -0.38 -2.12 33.70
N ILE A 93 0.15 -1.85 32.50
CA ILE A 93 1.58 -1.57 32.29
C ILE A 93 1.88 -0.06 32.42
N LYS A 94 0.84 0.78 32.46
CA LYS A 94 0.88 2.25 32.55
C LYS A 94 1.73 2.88 31.45
N THR A 95 1.54 2.43 30.21
CA THR A 95 2.26 2.95 29.05
C THR A 95 1.40 2.91 27.78
N LEU A 96 1.75 3.74 26.80
CA LEU A 96 1.16 3.66 25.46
C LEU A 96 1.64 2.41 24.72
N ALA A 97 0.79 1.92 23.82
CA ALA A 97 1.09 0.84 22.90
C ALA A 97 0.53 1.16 21.52
N ILE A 98 1.09 0.56 20.47
CA ILE A 98 0.45 0.57 19.16
C ILE A 98 -0.83 -0.26 19.24
N GLY A 99 -1.97 0.41 19.16
CA GLY A 99 -3.30 -0.18 19.27
C GLY A 99 -3.86 -0.63 17.93
N SER A 100 -3.54 0.06 16.83
CA SER A 100 -3.97 -0.31 15.48
C SER A 100 -3.03 0.25 14.41
N MET A 101 -2.99 -0.43 13.27
CA MET A 101 -2.43 0.06 12.01
C MET A 101 -3.53 -0.01 10.94
N PRO A 102 -3.45 0.79 9.86
CA PRO A 102 -4.43 0.73 8.79
C PRO A 102 -4.44 -0.65 8.14
N SER A 103 -5.64 -1.08 7.73
CA SER A 103 -5.81 -2.33 7.00
C SER A 103 -5.64 -2.08 5.50
N PHE A 104 -4.96 -3.02 4.85
CA PHE A 104 -4.78 -3.02 3.40
C PHE A 104 -5.86 -3.90 2.78
N SER A 105 -6.35 -3.53 1.59
CA SER A 105 -7.33 -4.35 0.87
C SER A 105 -6.73 -5.71 0.49
N SER A 106 -7.58 -6.71 0.25
CA SER A 106 -7.13 -8.06 -0.10
C SER A 106 -6.32 -8.10 -1.40
N THR A 107 -6.52 -7.13 -2.28
CA THR A 107 -5.82 -6.97 -3.57
C THR A 107 -4.55 -6.13 -3.47
N ASP A 108 -4.29 -5.48 -2.33
CA ASP A 108 -3.13 -4.61 -2.17
C ASP A 108 -1.87 -5.44 -1.86
N PRO A 109 -0.82 -5.37 -2.71
CA PRO A 109 0.41 -6.12 -2.48
C PRO A 109 1.16 -5.68 -1.21
N ARG A 110 0.94 -4.44 -0.73
CA ARG A 110 1.56 -3.92 0.50
C ARG A 110 1.12 -4.68 1.75
N ARG A 111 0.02 -5.43 1.70
CA ARG A 111 -0.39 -6.33 2.78
C ARG A 111 0.66 -7.40 3.09
N LEU A 112 1.42 -7.83 2.09
CA LEU A 112 2.49 -8.82 2.25
C LEU A 112 3.80 -8.21 2.74
N HIS A 113 3.85 -6.89 2.94
CA HIS A 113 5.06 -6.20 3.36
C HIS A 113 5.57 -6.75 4.71
N PRO A 114 6.89 -6.94 4.87
CA PRO A 114 7.47 -7.47 6.11
C PRO A 114 7.10 -6.69 7.36
N PHE A 115 6.85 -5.38 7.23
CA PHE A 115 6.36 -4.54 8.32
C PHE A 115 4.95 -4.94 8.80
N MET A 116 4.07 -5.35 7.89
CA MET A 116 2.74 -5.84 8.25
C MET A 116 2.83 -7.21 8.93
N GLN A 117 3.65 -8.09 8.38
CA GLN A 117 3.92 -9.39 9.02
C GLN A 117 4.49 -9.21 10.43
N ARG A 118 5.41 -8.25 10.59
CA ARG A 118 5.99 -7.89 11.89
C ARG A 118 4.94 -7.31 12.83
N TYR A 119 4.11 -6.36 12.39
CA TYR A 119 3.04 -5.84 13.23
C TYR A 119 2.18 -6.96 13.83
N HIS A 120 1.84 -7.96 13.00
CA HIS A 120 1.02 -9.11 13.39
C HIS A 120 1.77 -10.20 14.16
N SER A 121 3.11 -10.19 14.20
CA SER A 121 3.88 -11.21 14.91
C SER A 121 3.79 -11.09 16.43
N ARG A 122 3.42 -9.90 16.94
CA ARG A 122 3.23 -9.64 18.37
C ARG A 122 1.82 -9.13 18.63
N PRO A 123 1.16 -9.56 19.72
CA PRO A 123 -0.18 -9.10 20.05
C PRO A 123 -0.23 -7.63 20.48
N VAL A 124 0.86 -7.13 21.09
CA VAL A 124 0.96 -5.77 21.61
C VAL A 124 2.39 -5.24 21.43
N TRP A 125 2.49 -4.01 20.95
CA TRP A 125 3.75 -3.26 20.85
C TRP A 125 3.76 -2.14 21.89
N PHE A 126 4.26 -2.43 23.08
CA PHE A 126 4.37 -1.43 24.15
C PHE A 126 5.48 -0.42 23.83
N LEU A 127 5.20 0.84 24.13
CA LEU A 127 6.11 1.94 23.89
C LEU A 127 6.88 2.26 25.16
N GLU A 128 8.17 2.56 24.98
CA GLU A 128 9.01 3.18 25.99
C GLU A 128 8.99 4.71 25.80
N GLU A 129 9.19 5.16 24.56
CA GLU A 129 9.28 6.58 24.19
C GLU A 129 8.68 6.86 22.82
N VAL A 130 8.22 8.10 22.63
CA VAL A 130 7.80 8.63 21.33
C VAL A 130 8.49 9.96 21.11
N ASN A 131 9.35 10.05 20.10
CA ASN A 131 10.15 11.26 19.81
C ASN A 131 10.90 11.81 21.05
N GLY A 132 11.35 10.92 21.94
CA GLY A 132 12.05 11.27 23.19
C GLY A 132 11.15 11.59 24.38
N ALA A 133 9.83 11.72 24.20
CA ALA A 133 8.90 11.80 25.33
C ALA A 133 8.56 10.41 25.86
N LYS A 134 8.47 10.28 27.19
CA LYS A 134 8.10 9.01 27.83
C LYS A 134 6.69 8.61 27.46
N ALA A 135 6.50 7.35 27.06
CA ALA A 135 5.21 6.82 26.62
C ALA A 135 4.13 6.77 27.72
N ASN A 136 4.50 6.97 28.98
CA ASN A 136 3.54 7.13 30.09
C ASN A 136 2.94 8.55 30.17
N ASN A 137 3.55 9.55 29.55
CA ASN A 137 3.06 10.92 29.50
C ASN A 137 2.25 11.16 28.22
N ILE A 138 1.01 10.68 28.21
CA ILE A 138 0.13 10.74 27.04
C ILE A 138 0.00 12.16 26.49
N ARG A 139 -0.13 13.15 27.38
CA ARG A 139 -0.31 14.55 26.98
C ARG A 139 0.86 15.06 26.16
N GLU A 140 2.07 14.85 26.69
CA GLU A 140 3.31 15.26 26.03
C GLU A 140 3.51 14.54 24.70
N VAL A 141 3.28 13.22 24.67
CA VAL A 141 3.37 12.43 23.43
C VAL A 141 2.42 12.97 22.37
N MET A 142 1.16 13.23 22.71
CA MET A 142 0.17 13.77 21.77
C MET A 142 0.53 15.18 21.28
N ASP A 143 1.04 16.04 22.17
CA ASP A 143 1.47 17.40 21.82
C ASP A 143 2.66 17.40 20.85
N ILE A 144 3.60 16.47 21.02
CA ILE A 144 4.72 16.27 20.09
C ILE A 144 4.22 15.73 18.76
N LEU A 145 3.45 14.65 18.77
CA LEU A 145 2.93 14.03 17.55
C LEU A 145 2.10 15.02 16.72
N LYS A 146 1.35 15.92 17.35
CA LYS A 146 0.60 16.98 16.65
C LYS A 146 1.50 17.93 15.85
N LYS A 147 2.71 18.21 16.35
CA LYS A 147 3.64 19.20 15.77
C LYS A 147 4.75 18.59 14.92
N SER A 148 4.94 17.28 14.96
CA SER A 148 6.04 16.59 14.25
C SER A 148 5.61 16.07 12.88
N LEU A 149 6.50 16.12 11.89
CA LEU A 149 6.33 15.41 10.60
C LEU A 149 6.87 13.98 10.65
N THR A 150 7.75 13.68 11.60
CA THR A 150 8.33 12.35 11.82
C THR A 150 8.01 11.89 13.23
N ALA A 151 7.64 10.63 13.38
CA ALA A 151 7.37 9.99 14.65
C ALA A 151 8.25 8.74 14.78
N ARG A 152 9.08 8.73 15.82
CA ARG A 152 9.90 7.63 16.25
C ARG A 152 9.29 7.03 17.51
N PHE A 153 8.73 5.84 17.36
CA PHE A 153 8.18 5.04 18.44
C PHE A 153 9.23 4.02 18.88
N VAL A 154 9.74 4.15 20.09
CA VAL A 154 10.69 3.20 20.67
C VAL A 154 9.92 2.16 21.46
N PHE A 155 10.16 0.89 21.15
CA PHE A 155 9.48 -0.22 21.80
C PHE A 155 10.17 -0.61 23.10
N ARG A 156 9.34 -0.95 24.08
CA ARG A 156 9.81 -1.52 25.34
C ARG A 156 10.28 -2.96 25.10
N LYS A 157 11.47 -3.29 25.63
CA LYS A 157 12.06 -4.64 25.57
C LYS A 157 11.44 -5.58 26.59
#